data_AF-A0A8A3C040-F1
#
_entry.id   AF-A0A8A3C040-F1
#
_cell.length_a   1.000
_cell.length_b   1.000
_cell.length_c   1.000
_cell.angle_alpha   90.00
_cell.angle_beta   90.00
_cell.angle_gamma   90.00
#
_symmetry.space_group_name_H-M   'P 1'
#
loop_
_entity.id
_entity.type
_entity.pdbx_description
1 polymer ?
#
loop_
_entity_poly.entity_id
_entity_poly.type
_entity_poly.pdbx_seq_one_letter_code
_entity_poly.pdbx_strand_id
1 'polypeptide(L)'
;MMKSWILIYIYYINIMLMINLIINFIPYQFSKIHPLIMMLILFMLMLMSSIYLSVYSNNNWFSYIMFLMMIGGMMIIFLYFTSFISNMKTSINWFYLIKLPIKFSLILIFMMIMIKLNYIFFNWNNNYNEIKSLLTMNFMEKIDKIMYMYMFNKNFSTLIAILYLLICLTMIVKIMLFKTFTLRKMN
;
A
#
# COMPACT_ATOMS: atom_id res chain seq x y z
N MET A 1 -20.79 25.11 7.09
CA MET A 1 -20.37 23.85 7.76
C MET A 1 -19.94 22.77 6.76
N MET A 2 -20.76 22.28 5.83
CA MET A 2 -20.36 21.17 4.94
C MET A 2 -19.03 21.38 4.18
N LYS A 3 -18.76 22.61 3.69
CA LYS A 3 -17.47 22.96 3.05
C LYS A 3 -16.25 22.82 3.98
N SER A 4 -16.38 23.15 5.28
CA SER A 4 -15.25 23.04 6.22
C SER A 4 -14.90 21.58 6.52
N TRP A 5 -15.90 20.70 6.58
CA TRP A 5 -15.68 19.25 6.76
C TRP A 5 -15.00 18.61 5.55
N ILE A 6 -15.38 19.02 4.34
CA ILE A 6 -14.73 18.56 3.10
C ILE A 6 -13.27 19.02 3.04
N LEU A 7 -12.98 20.26 3.44
CA LEU A 7 -11.61 20.77 3.53
C LEU A 7 -10.77 19.97 4.55
N ILE A 8 -11.31 19.73 5.76
CA ILE A 8 -10.64 18.92 6.79
C ILE A 8 -10.33 17.51 6.28
N TYR A 9 -11.27 16.90 5.58
CA TYR A 9 -11.12 15.57 4.98
C TYR A 9 -10.01 15.54 3.92
N ILE A 10 -9.92 16.57 3.06
CA ILE A 10 -8.87 16.68 2.04
C ILE A 10 -7.49 16.92 2.68
N TYR A 11 -7.42 17.71 3.75
CA TYR A 11 -6.19 17.85 4.52
C TYR A 11 -5.75 16.52 5.14
N TYR A 12 -6.69 15.73 5.67
CA TYR A 12 -6.39 14.40 6.21
C TYR A 12 -5.84 13.44 5.15
N ILE A 13 -6.46 13.40 3.97
CA ILE A 13 -5.98 12.62 2.81
C ILE A 13 -4.55 13.02 2.43
N ASN A 14 -4.29 14.34 2.34
CA ASN A 14 -2.96 14.84 2.01
C ASN A 14 -1.93 14.44 3.07
N ILE A 15 -2.26 14.54 4.36
CA ILE A 15 -1.37 14.13 5.46
C ILE A 15 -1.05 12.63 5.37
N MET A 16 -2.03 11.78 5.07
CA MET A 16 -1.79 10.34 4.93
C MET A 16 -0.91 9.98 3.73
N LEU A 17 -1.09 10.68 2.60
CA LEU A 17 -0.19 10.55 1.44
C LEU A 17 1.24 10.99 1.80
N MET A 18 1.38 12.03 2.61
CA MET A 18 2.69 12.51 3.06
C MET A 18 3.44 11.45 3.87
N ILE A 19 2.74 10.78 4.79
CA ILE A 19 3.33 9.72 5.61
C ILE A 19 3.80 8.56 4.74
N ASN A 20 3.01 8.16 3.73
CA ASN A 20 3.40 7.11 2.79
C ASN A 20 4.66 7.47 1.98
N LEU A 21 4.76 8.71 1.50
CA LEU A 21 5.94 9.17 0.78
C LEU A 21 7.18 9.16 1.68
N ILE A 22 7.06 9.63 2.92
CA ILE A 22 8.16 9.63 3.88
C ILE A 22 8.70 8.21 4.08
N ILE A 23 7.83 7.22 4.31
CA ILE A 23 8.25 5.84 4.57
C ILE A 23 9.01 5.26 3.36
N ASN A 24 8.59 5.57 2.14
CA ASN A 24 9.24 5.10 0.91
C ASN A 24 10.65 5.67 0.70
N PHE A 25 10.96 6.85 1.25
CA PHE A 25 12.28 7.47 1.12
C PHE A 25 13.31 7.01 2.17
N ILE A 26 12.87 6.27 3.20
CA ILE A 26 13.72 5.71 4.27
C ILE A 26 14.81 4.78 3.71
N PRO A 27 14.51 3.77 2.88
CA PRO A 27 15.56 2.90 2.34
C PRO A 27 16.42 3.65 1.30
N TYR A 28 17.70 3.86 1.61
CA TYR A 28 18.66 4.45 0.66
C TYR A 28 19.46 3.41 -0.14
N GLN A 29 19.69 2.22 0.42
CA GLN A 29 20.49 1.19 -0.22
C GLN A 29 19.90 -0.21 0.01
N PHE A 30 18.99 -0.61 -0.89
CA PHE A 30 18.28 -1.89 -0.83
C PHE A 30 19.20 -3.12 -0.75
N SER A 31 20.44 -3.03 -1.26
CA SER A 31 21.38 -4.15 -1.29
C SER A 31 22.06 -4.46 0.04
N LYS A 32 21.97 -3.59 1.06
CA LYS A 32 22.65 -3.78 2.36
C LYS A 32 21.71 -3.81 3.57
N ILE A 33 20.41 -3.65 3.35
CA ILE A 33 19.44 -3.63 4.43
C ILE A 33 19.09 -5.06 4.82
N HIS A 34 19.15 -5.35 6.12
CA HIS A 34 18.72 -6.66 6.62
C HIS A 34 17.26 -6.91 6.23
N PRO A 35 16.90 -8.10 5.69
CA PRO A 35 15.55 -8.39 5.21
C PRO A 35 14.43 -8.09 6.22
N LEU A 36 14.70 -8.27 7.51
CA LEU A 36 13.76 -7.91 8.60
C LEU A 36 13.45 -6.41 8.65
N ILE A 37 14.43 -5.53 8.42
CA ILE A 37 14.19 -4.07 8.37
C ILE A 37 13.36 -3.73 7.14
N MET A 38 13.63 -4.38 5.99
CA MET A 38 12.81 -4.21 4.79
C MET A 38 11.36 -4.68 5.02
N MET A 39 11.19 -5.80 5.74
CA MET A 39 9.86 -6.29 6.15
C MET A 39 9.13 -5.28 7.04
N LEU A 40 9.79 -4.69 8.04
CA LEU A 40 9.16 -3.67 8.90
C LEU A 40 8.77 -2.41 8.10
N ILE A 41 9.60 -1.96 7.15
CA ILE A 41 9.27 -0.82 6.28
C ILE A 41 8.03 -1.15 5.43
N LEU A 42 7.98 -2.34 4.83
CA LEU A 42 6.82 -2.82 4.07
C LEU A 42 5.55 -2.89 4.92
N PHE A 43 5.65 -3.33 6.19
CA PHE A 43 4.50 -3.36 7.09
C PHE A 43 3.93 -1.97 7.29
N MET A 44 4.78 -1.00 7.61
CA MET A 44 4.35 0.37 7.88
C MET A 44 3.75 1.05 6.63
N LEU A 45 4.31 0.80 5.45
CA LEU A 45 3.74 1.28 4.17
C LEU A 45 2.34 0.72 3.92
N MET A 46 2.17 -0.57 4.19
CA MET A 46 0.92 -1.26 3.86
C MET A 46 -0.18 -0.98 4.89
N LEU A 47 0.19 -0.74 6.16
CA LEU A 47 -0.72 -0.17 7.16
C LEU A 47 -1.25 1.21 6.72
N MET A 48 -0.34 2.12 6.37
CA MET A 48 -0.70 3.50 6.02
C MET A 48 -1.52 3.56 4.71
N SER A 49 -1.24 2.69 3.74
CA SER A 49 -2.06 2.59 2.53
C SER A 49 -3.44 1.95 2.77
N SER A 50 -3.58 0.99 3.70
CA SER A 50 -4.90 0.44 4.05
C SER A 50 -5.81 1.50 4.71
N ILE A 51 -5.24 2.39 5.53
CA ILE A 51 -5.94 3.52 6.13
C ILE A 51 -6.29 4.57 5.07
N TYR A 52 -5.41 4.80 4.09
CA TYR A 52 -5.71 5.69 2.97
C TYR A 52 -6.93 5.20 2.15
N LEU A 53 -7.03 3.90 1.90
CA LEU A 53 -8.16 3.31 1.17
C LEU A 53 -9.47 3.35 1.95
N SER A 54 -9.44 3.22 3.28
CA SER A 54 -10.66 3.31 4.10
C SER A 54 -11.23 4.72 4.09
N VAL A 55 -10.38 5.74 3.99
CA VAL A 55 -10.81 7.12 3.78
C VAL A 55 -11.40 7.24 2.39
N TYR A 56 -10.66 6.91 1.33
CA TYR A 56 -11.10 7.13 -0.06
C TYR A 56 -12.38 6.38 -0.46
N SER A 57 -12.61 5.17 0.08
CA SER A 57 -13.73 4.33 -0.33
C SER A 57 -14.90 4.44 0.64
N ASN A 58 -16.11 4.58 0.09
CA ASN A 58 -17.35 4.60 0.88
C ASN A 58 -17.65 3.28 1.62
N ASN A 59 -16.95 2.19 1.29
CA ASN A 59 -17.09 0.86 1.88
C ASN A 59 -15.71 0.29 2.26
N ASN A 60 -15.54 -0.04 3.54
CA ASN A 60 -14.26 -0.48 4.12
C ASN A 60 -13.81 -1.90 3.72
N TRP A 61 -14.57 -2.62 2.90
CA TRP A 61 -14.23 -3.99 2.48
C TRP A 61 -12.87 -4.08 1.80
N PHE A 62 -12.54 -3.13 0.91
CA PHE A 62 -11.25 -3.10 0.23
C PHE A 62 -10.08 -2.86 1.19
N SER A 63 -10.23 -1.94 2.16
CA SER A 63 -9.21 -1.72 3.18
C SER A 63 -8.99 -2.96 4.06
N TYR A 64 -10.05 -3.70 4.41
CA TYR A 64 -9.92 -4.91 5.20
C TYR A 64 -9.25 -6.06 4.43
N ILE A 65 -9.64 -6.28 3.18
CA ILE A 65 -9.04 -7.33 2.33
C ILE A 65 -7.55 -7.04 2.12
N MET A 66 -7.17 -5.78 1.86
CA MET A 66 -5.76 -5.38 1.72
C MET A 66 -4.96 -5.63 3.02
N PHE A 67 -5.52 -5.31 4.18
CA PHE A 67 -4.88 -5.55 5.47
C PHE A 67 -4.64 -7.05 5.73
N LEU A 68 -5.63 -7.90 5.46
CA LEU A 68 -5.52 -9.35 5.64
C LEU A 68 -4.49 -9.98 4.71
N MET A 69 -4.50 -9.62 3.42
CA MET A 69 -3.51 -10.10 2.46
C MET A 69 -2.09 -9.70 2.86
N MET A 70 -1.92 -8.50 3.44
CA MET A 70 -0.61 -8.06 3.90
C MET A 70 -0.10 -8.91 5.08
N ILE A 71 -0.91 -9.12 6.12
CA ILE A 71 -0.49 -9.94 7.27
C ILE A 71 -0.08 -11.35 6.81
N GLY A 72 -0.89 -11.98 5.95
CA GLY A 72 -0.60 -13.31 5.43
C GLY A 72 0.70 -13.35 4.61
N GLY A 73 0.90 -12.41 3.69
CA GLY A 73 2.10 -12.35 2.85
C GLY A 73 3.38 -12.10 3.64
N MET A 74 3.32 -11.21 4.63
CA MET A 74 4.46 -10.89 5.48
C MET A 74 4.88 -12.04 6.40
N MET A 75 3.92 -12.81 6.93
CA MET A 75 4.22 -13.98 7.76
C MET A 75 4.99 -15.05 6.95
N ILE A 76 4.60 -15.29 5.70
CA ILE A 76 5.27 -16.25 4.81
C ILE A 76 6.70 -15.78 4.51
N ILE A 77 6.89 -14.49 4.21
CA ILE A 77 8.21 -13.89 3.98
C ILE A 77 9.08 -13.98 5.25
N PHE A 78 8.49 -13.75 6.44
CA PHE A 78 9.20 -13.86 7.72
C PHE A 78 9.71 -15.29 7.97
N LEU A 79 8.85 -16.30 7.77
CA LEU A 79 9.22 -17.72 7.90
C LEU A 79 10.35 -18.09 6.94
N TYR A 80 10.32 -17.59 5.70
CA TYR A 80 11.38 -17.83 4.75
C TYR A 80 12.72 -17.26 5.23
N PHE A 81 12.75 -16.00 5.68
CA PHE A 81 14.00 -15.37 6.09
C PHE A 81 14.61 -15.93 7.38
N THR A 82 13.79 -16.25 8.38
CA THR A 82 14.29 -16.88 9.62
C THR A 82 14.88 -18.27 9.35
N SER A 83 14.37 -18.99 8.34
CA SER A 83 14.92 -20.28 7.94
C SER A 83 16.25 -20.20 7.17
N PHE A 84 16.51 -19.10 6.45
CA PHE A 84 17.67 -18.96 5.56
C PHE A 84 18.87 -18.24 6.20
N ILE A 85 18.64 -17.31 7.14
CA ILE A 85 19.68 -16.43 7.69
C ILE A 85 19.58 -16.43 9.22
N SER A 86 20.24 -17.40 9.86
CA SER A 86 20.32 -17.46 11.32
C SER A 86 21.44 -16.55 11.85
N ASN A 87 21.28 -15.21 11.77
CA ASN A 87 22.08 -14.20 12.52
C ASN A 87 23.11 -13.36 11.74
N MET A 88 22.77 -12.79 10.57
CA MET A 88 23.56 -11.65 10.09
C MET A 88 23.30 -10.44 10.99
N LYS A 89 24.33 -9.97 11.72
CA LYS A 89 24.24 -8.73 12.51
C LYS A 89 23.80 -7.59 11.59
N THR A 90 22.77 -6.85 12.00
CA THR A 90 22.26 -5.68 11.28
C THR A 90 23.33 -4.58 11.27
N SER A 91 24.14 -4.49 10.22
CA SER A 91 25.11 -3.40 10.07
C SER A 91 24.42 -2.15 9.52
N ILE A 92 23.91 -1.30 10.42
CA ILE A 92 23.42 0.02 10.05
C ILE A 92 24.65 0.92 9.85
N ASN A 93 24.85 1.42 8.63
CA ASN A 93 25.95 2.36 8.36
C ASN A 93 25.56 3.75 8.88
N TRP A 94 26.31 4.28 9.85
CA TRP A 94 26.06 5.58 10.47
C TRP A 94 26.07 6.75 9.47
N PHE A 95 26.82 6.62 8.36
CA PHE A 95 26.78 7.58 7.24
C PHE A 95 25.38 7.74 6.61
N TYR A 96 24.49 6.74 6.72
CA TYR A 96 23.12 6.88 6.24
C TYR A 96 22.30 7.82 7.14
N LEU A 97 22.50 7.76 8.45
CA LEU A 97 21.77 8.62 9.40
C LEU A 97 22.09 10.10 9.15
N ILE A 98 23.33 10.41 8.77
CA ILE A 98 23.78 11.77 8.44
C ILE A 98 23.07 12.34 7.20
N LYS A 99 22.68 11.49 6.24
CA LYS A 99 21.99 11.92 5.00
C LYS A 99 20.47 12.03 5.12
N LEU A 100 19.87 11.47 6.18
CA LEU A 100 18.44 11.57 6.43
C LEU A 100 17.91 13.01 6.49
N PRO A 101 18.51 13.97 7.22
CA PRO A 101 17.96 15.33 7.32
C PRO A 101 17.85 16.03 5.95
N ILE A 102 18.78 15.79 5.03
CA ILE A 102 18.74 16.36 3.67
C ILE A 102 17.58 15.78 2.86
N LYS A 103 17.29 14.49 3.01
CA LYS A 103 16.12 13.88 2.35
C LYS A 103 14.82 14.45 2.91
N PHE A 104 14.74 14.59 4.23
CA PHE A 104 13.57 15.17 4.89
C PHE A 104 13.34 16.62 4.47
N SER A 105 14.39 17.43 4.33
CA SER A 105 14.25 18.80 3.86
C SER A 105 13.74 18.89 2.42
N LEU A 106 14.23 18.03 1.51
CA LEU A 106 13.71 17.95 0.13
C LEU A 106 12.23 17.57 0.09
N ILE A 107 11.82 16.62 0.93
CA ILE A 107 10.41 16.22 1.05
C ILE A 107 9.57 17.40 1.56
N LEU A 108 10.04 18.10 2.59
CA LEU A 108 9.35 19.29 3.12
C LEU A 108 9.21 20.40 2.06
N ILE A 109 10.25 20.64 1.26
CA ILE A 109 10.20 21.60 0.15
C ILE A 109 9.15 21.17 -0.87
N PHE A 110 9.14 19.89 -1.26
CA PHE A 110 8.11 19.35 -2.15
C PHE A 110 6.70 19.53 -1.57
N MET A 111 6.52 19.34 -0.26
CA MET A 111 5.22 19.58 0.39
C MET A 111 4.76 21.03 0.28
N MET A 112 5.66 21.98 0.53
CA MET A 112 5.31 23.41 0.48
C MET A 112 4.88 23.82 -0.93
N ILE A 113 5.51 23.23 -1.96
CA ILE A 113 5.11 23.42 -3.35
C ILE A 113 3.72 22.84 -3.60
N MET A 114 3.45 21.61 -3.16
CA MET A 114 2.17 20.93 -3.36
C MET A 114 1.01 21.63 -2.64
N ILE A 115 1.22 22.13 -1.42
CA ILE A 115 0.19 22.88 -0.68
C ILE A 115 -0.16 24.18 -1.42
N LYS A 116 0.85 24.89 -1.94
CA LYS A 116 0.65 26.13 -2.71
C LYS A 116 -0.09 25.87 -4.01
N LEU A 117 0.26 24.79 -4.73
CA LEU A 117 -0.45 24.35 -5.93
C LEU A 117 -1.90 23.95 -5.62
N ASN A 118 -2.13 23.21 -4.52
CA ASN A 118 -3.48 22.83 -4.12
C ASN A 118 -4.36 24.05 -3.85
N TYR A 119 -3.85 25.11 -3.20
CA TYR A 119 -4.60 26.36 -3.04
C TYR A 119 -5.00 27.00 -4.38
N ILE A 120 -4.11 26.94 -5.37
CA ILE A 120 -4.36 27.47 -6.72
C ILE A 120 -5.43 26.63 -7.44
N PHE A 121 -5.34 25.30 -7.37
CA PHE A 121 -6.31 24.39 -7.97
C PHE A 121 -7.68 24.41 -7.26
N PHE A 122 -7.71 24.55 -5.93
CA PHE A 122 -8.95 24.63 -5.17
C PHE A 122 -9.75 25.89 -5.49
N ASN A 123 -9.07 27.00 -5.76
CA ASN A 123 -9.73 28.24 -6.15
C ASN A 123 -10.39 28.14 -7.53
N TRP A 124 -9.85 27.30 -8.42
CA TRP A 124 -10.43 27.01 -9.72
C TRP A 124 -11.70 26.13 -9.63
N ASN A 125 -11.84 25.35 -8.54
CA ASN A 125 -12.90 24.35 -8.40
C ASN A 125 -14.18 24.86 -7.70
N ASN A 126 -14.35 26.17 -7.51
CA ASN A 126 -15.54 26.75 -6.86
C ASN A 126 -16.87 26.47 -7.59
N ASN A 127 -16.86 25.85 -8.78
CA ASN A 127 -18.03 25.28 -9.44
C ASN A 127 -18.41 23.90 -8.86
N TYR A 128 -18.79 23.88 -7.58
CA TYR A 128 -19.21 22.68 -6.85
C TYR A 128 -20.66 22.26 -7.18
N ASN A 129 -20.87 21.60 -8.32
CA ASN A 129 -22.08 20.78 -8.54
C ASN A 129 -21.79 19.26 -8.53
N GLU A 130 -20.59 18.83 -8.91
CA GLU A 130 -20.24 17.41 -9.04
C GLU A 130 -19.90 16.72 -7.71
N ILE A 131 -19.43 17.48 -6.71
CA ILE A 131 -19.11 16.95 -5.38
C ILE A 131 -20.38 16.75 -4.54
N LYS A 132 -21.46 17.46 -4.87
CA LYS A 132 -22.76 17.26 -4.22
C LYS A 132 -23.40 15.93 -4.64
N SER A 133 -23.24 15.52 -5.91
CA SER A 133 -23.70 14.22 -6.40
C SER A 133 -22.96 13.03 -5.80
N LEU A 134 -21.68 13.18 -5.42
CA LEU A 134 -20.91 12.14 -4.72
C LEU A 134 -21.40 11.88 -3.29
N LEU A 135 -22.02 12.88 -2.65
CA LEU A 135 -22.53 12.80 -1.29
C LEU A 135 -24.01 12.37 -1.24
N THR A 136 -24.79 12.66 -2.28
CA THR A 136 -26.21 12.27 -2.37
C THR A 136 -26.41 10.91 -3.05
N MET A 137 -25.46 10.44 -3.85
CA MET A 137 -25.45 9.05 -4.33
C MET A 137 -24.96 8.11 -3.22
N ASN A 138 -25.97 7.66 -2.47
CA ASN A 138 -26.17 6.26 -2.12
C ASN A 138 -25.70 5.78 -0.75
N PHE A 139 -26.68 5.64 0.14
CA PHE A 139 -26.66 4.59 1.16
C PHE A 139 -27.20 3.24 0.65
N MET A 140 -27.96 3.21 -0.47
CA MET A 140 -28.52 1.97 -1.03
C MET A 140 -27.64 1.28 -2.09
N GLU A 141 -26.92 2.00 -2.96
CA GLU A 141 -25.97 1.36 -3.92
C GLU A 141 -24.61 0.95 -3.31
N LYS A 142 -24.41 1.07 -1.99
CA LYS A 142 -23.12 0.75 -1.36
C LYS A 142 -22.81 -0.74 -1.36
N ILE A 143 -23.84 -1.59 -1.27
CA ILE A 143 -23.67 -3.03 -1.10
C ILE A 143 -23.52 -3.75 -2.45
N ASP A 144 -24.00 -3.17 -3.55
CA ASP A 144 -24.05 -3.82 -4.87
C ASP A 144 -22.77 -3.70 -5.72
N LYS A 145 -21.79 -2.88 -5.31
CA LYS A 145 -20.58 -2.63 -6.13
C LYS A 145 -19.62 -3.82 -6.19
N ILE A 146 -19.50 -4.60 -5.12
CA ILE A 146 -18.64 -5.80 -5.11
C ILE A 146 -19.29 -6.92 -5.92
N MET A 147 -20.60 -7.12 -5.74
CA MET A 147 -21.36 -8.10 -6.50
C MET A 147 -21.38 -7.79 -8.01
N TYR A 148 -21.17 -6.52 -8.38
CA TYR A 148 -21.02 -6.11 -9.77
C TYR A 148 -19.87 -6.83 -10.50
N MET A 149 -18.81 -7.25 -9.81
CA MET A 149 -17.72 -8.04 -10.41
C MET A 149 -18.13 -9.47 -10.80
N TYR A 150 -19.28 -9.93 -10.30
CA TYR A 150 -19.86 -11.25 -10.59
C TYR A 150 -21.09 -11.17 -11.50
N MET A 151 -21.50 -9.97 -11.92
CA MET A 151 -22.60 -9.75 -12.85
C MET A 151 -22.22 -10.04 -14.31
N PHE A 152 -23.13 -10.69 -15.02
CA PHE A 152 -22.97 -11.02 -16.44
C PHE A 152 -22.54 -9.79 -17.27
N ASN A 153 -21.61 -9.99 -18.20
CA ASN A 153 -20.90 -8.97 -18.99
C ASN A 153 -19.75 -8.20 -18.29
N LYS A 154 -19.62 -8.22 -16.95
CA LYS A 154 -18.47 -7.60 -16.23
C LYS A 154 -17.53 -8.60 -15.53
N ASN A 155 -17.76 -9.90 -15.72
CA ASN A 155 -17.00 -11.00 -15.08
C ASN A 155 -15.63 -11.30 -15.68
N PHE A 156 -15.15 -10.52 -16.65
CA PHE A 156 -13.85 -10.80 -17.28
C PHE A 156 -12.69 -10.73 -16.28
N SER A 157 -12.72 -9.78 -15.34
CA SER A 157 -11.68 -9.66 -14.31
C SER A 157 -11.64 -10.87 -13.37
N THR A 158 -12.82 -11.40 -12.99
CA THR A 158 -12.92 -12.58 -12.12
C THR A 158 -12.48 -13.84 -12.85
N LEU A 159 -12.84 -14.01 -14.12
CA LEU A 159 -12.37 -15.12 -14.96
C LEU A 159 -10.84 -15.13 -15.10
N ILE A 160 -10.22 -13.97 -15.35
CA ILE A 160 -8.75 -13.85 -15.44
C ILE A 160 -8.10 -14.22 -14.10
N ALA A 161 -8.66 -13.77 -12.97
CA ALA A 161 -8.13 -14.08 -11.64
C ALA A 161 -8.16 -15.59 -11.32
N ILE A 162 -9.25 -16.28 -11.66
CA ILE A 162 -9.37 -17.74 -11.47
C ILE A 162 -8.33 -18.48 -12.31
N LEU A 163 -8.20 -18.12 -13.59
CA LEU A 163 -7.21 -18.72 -14.48
C LEU A 163 -5.77 -18.46 -13.99
N TYR A 164 -5.48 -17.24 -13.55
CA TYR A 164 -4.18 -16.88 -12.98
C TYR A 164 -3.84 -17.74 -11.75
N LEU A 165 -4.76 -17.85 -10.78
CA LEU A 165 -4.55 -18.66 -9.58
C LEU A 165 -4.35 -20.15 -9.92
N LEU A 166 -5.09 -20.69 -10.89
CA LEU A 166 -4.94 -22.07 -11.36
C LEU A 166 -3.56 -22.31 -11.99
N ILE A 167 -3.10 -21.39 -12.85
CA ILE A 167 -1.77 -21.46 -13.45
C ILE A 167 -0.70 -21.37 -12.36
N CYS A 168 -0.82 -20.43 -11.41
CA CYS A 168 0.12 -20.31 -10.29
C CYS A 168 0.22 -21.61 -9.48
N LEU A 169 -0.91 -22.23 -9.11
CA LEU A 169 -0.91 -23.48 -8.35
C LEU A 169 -0.19 -24.61 -9.12
N THR A 170 -0.51 -24.81 -10.40
CA THR A 170 0.13 -25.85 -11.22
C THR A 170 1.63 -25.60 -11.39
N MET A 171 2.06 -24.34 -11.54
CA MET A 171 3.47 -23.98 -11.63
C MET A 171 4.20 -24.22 -10.30
N ILE A 172 3.59 -23.88 -9.16
CA ILE A 172 4.17 -24.13 -7.84
C ILE A 172 4.38 -25.65 -7.63
N VAL A 173 3.38 -26.48 -7.95
CA VAL A 173 3.51 -27.94 -7.85
C VAL A 173 4.65 -28.46 -8.73
N LYS A 174 4.77 -27.98 -9.97
CA LYS A 174 5.90 -28.35 -10.85
C LYS A 174 7.24 -27.94 -10.24
N ILE A 175 7.39 -26.70 -9.75
CA ILE A 175 8.63 -26.22 -9.14
C ILE A 175 9.01 -27.07 -7.91
N MET A 176 8.04 -27.46 -7.09
CA MET A 176 8.27 -28.29 -5.92
C MET A 176 8.75 -29.70 -6.30
N LEU A 177 8.18 -30.31 -7.35
CA LEU A 177 8.59 -31.64 -7.83
C LEU A 177 10.00 -31.65 -8.45
N PHE A 178 10.43 -30.55 -9.07
CA PHE A 178 11.78 -30.46 -9.64
C PHE A 178 12.89 -30.30 -8.59
N LYS A 179 12.60 -29.81 -7.38
CA LYS A 179 13.60 -29.69 -6.30
C LYS A 179 13.64 -30.96 -5.45
N THR A 180 14.48 -31.92 -5.83
CA THR A 180 14.71 -33.16 -5.08
C THR A 180 15.64 -33.00 -3.87
N PHE A 181 16.42 -31.91 -3.80
CA PHE A 181 17.33 -31.63 -2.70
C PHE A 181 16.68 -30.83 -1.58
N THR A 182 17.02 -31.16 -0.32
CA THR A 182 16.52 -30.45 0.85
C THR A 182 16.96 -28.98 0.83
N LEU A 183 16.03 -28.04 1.07
CA LEU A 183 16.30 -26.59 1.16
C LEU A 183 17.18 -26.20 2.36
N ARG A 184 17.56 -27.15 3.21
CA ARG A 184 18.52 -26.95 4.29
C ARG A 184 19.92 -27.09 3.71
N LYS A 185 20.73 -26.03 3.76
CA LYS A 185 22.18 -26.19 3.64
C LYS A 185 22.61 -27.16 4.74
N MET A 186 23.03 -28.35 4.35
CA MET A 186 23.85 -29.20 5.21
C MET A 186 25.17 -28.45 5.36
N ASN A 187 25.39 -27.88 6.54
CA ASN A 187 26.75 -27.72 7.06
C ASN A 187 27.20 -29.07 7.57
#